data_AF-A0A2V7G9U8-F1
#
_entry.id   AF-A0A2V7G9U8-F1
#
_cell.length_a   1.000
_cell.length_b   1.000
_cell.length_c   1.000
_cell.angle_alpha   90.00
_cell.angle_beta   90.00
_cell.angle_gamma   90.00
#
_symmetry.space_group_name_H-M   'P 1'
#
loop_
_entity.id
_entity.type
_entity.pdbx_description
1 polymer ?
#
loop_
_entity_poly.entity_id
_entity_poly.type
_entity_poly.pdbx_seq_one_letter_code
_entity_poly.pdbx_strand_id
1 'polypeptide(L)' 'MTIQAVGGYGIQFEWSDGHATGVYPYDYLRGLCPCPKCTAGC' A
#
# COMPACT_ATOMS: atom_id res chain seq x y z
N MET A 1 6.60 -10.74 9.02
CA MET A 1 6.43 -10.23 7.63
C MET A 1 5.09 -10.70 7.10
N THR A 2 4.06 -9.90 7.30
CA THR A 2 2.69 -10.21 6.86
C THR A 2 2.06 -9.00 6.19
N ILE A 3 1.09 -9.27 5.33
CA ILE A 3 0.29 -8.25 4.63
C ILE A 3 -1.15 -8.55 4.96
N GLN A 4 -1.86 -7.56 5.50
CA GLN A 4 -3.24 -7.72 5.94
C GLN A 4 -4.09 -6.60 5.34
N ALA A 5 -5.27 -6.94 4.80
CA ALA A 5 -6.25 -5.92 4.42
C ALA A 5 -6.91 -5.37 5.69
N VAL A 6 -7.00 -4.05 5.80
CA VAL A 6 -7.67 -3.37 6.91
C VAL A 6 -9.00 -2.84 6.41
N GLY A 7 -10.07 -3.53 6.80
CA GLY A 7 -11.41 -3.25 6.30
C GLY A 7 -11.47 -3.33 4.77
N GLY A 8 -12.00 -2.29 4.14
CA GLY A 8 -12.12 -2.17 2.68
C GLY A 8 -11.38 -0.96 2.10
N TYR A 9 -10.45 -0.34 2.85
CA TYR A 9 -9.87 0.94 2.45
C TYR A 9 -8.34 0.98 2.43
N GLY A 10 -7.64 -0.04 2.94
CA GLY A 10 -6.18 -0.04 2.95
C GLY A 10 -5.52 -1.35 3.36
N ILE A 11 -4.20 -1.31 3.46
CA ILE A 11 -3.33 -2.44 3.79
C ILE A 11 -2.44 -2.08 4.96
N GLN A 12 -2.24 -3.01 5.89
CA GLN A 12 -1.21 -2.93 6.93
C GLN A 12 -0.08 -3.90 6.60
N PHE A 13 1.15 -3.46 6.84
CA PHE A 13 2.35 -4.28 6.71
C PHE A 13 2.94 -4.53 8.09
N GLU A 14 3.27 -5.78 8.36
CA GLU A 14 4.21 -6.14 9.41
C GLU A 14 5.57 -6.39 8.76
N TRP A 15 6.56 -5.60 9.14
CA TRP A 15 7.91 -5.65 8.64
C TRP A 15 8.73 -6.72 9.38
N SER A 16 9.83 -7.18 8.78
CA SER A 16 10.69 -8.21 9.37
C SER A 16 11.40 -7.77 10.66
N ASP A 17 11.47 -6.47 10.91
CA ASP A 17 12.05 -5.87 12.11
C ASP A 17 11.03 -5.72 13.26
N GLY A 18 9.80 -6.21 13.07
CA GLY A 18 8.73 -6.17 14.06
C GLY A 18 7.90 -4.88 14.04
N HIS A 19 8.21 -3.91 13.17
CA HIS A 19 7.32 -2.76 12.99
C HIS A 19 6.03 -3.21 12.28
N ALA A 20 4.88 -2.76 12.79
CA ALA A 20 3.57 -3.01 12.17
C ALA A 20 2.69 -1.75 12.20
N THR A 21 3.31 -0.58 12.32
CA THR A 21 2.59 0.68 12.45
C THR A 21 2.19 1.22 11.09
N GLY A 22 0.94 1.70 11.01
CA GLY A 22 0.41 2.37 9.82
C GLY A 22 -0.50 1.50 8.96
N VAL A 23 -1.58 2.13 8.50
CA VAL A 23 -2.47 1.60 7.46
C VAL A 23 -2.27 2.46 6.23
N TYR A 24 -1.99 1.83 5.10
CA TYR A 24 -1.75 2.48 3.82
C TYR A 24 -3.03 2.42 3.00
N PRO A 25 -3.71 3.57 2.77
CA PRO A 25 -4.94 3.58 1.98
C PRO A 25 -4.69 3.18 0.53
N TYR A 26 -5.68 2.57 -0.11
CA TYR A 26 -5.54 2.14 -1.51
C TYR A 26 -5.24 3.29 -2.47
N ASP A 27 -5.83 4.48 -2.23
CA ASP A 27 -5.59 5.66 -3.06
C ASP A 27 -4.13 6.12 -2.99
N TYR A 28 -3.54 6.07 -1.80
CA TYR A 28 -2.13 6.38 -1.61
C TYR A 28 -1.24 5.38 -2.37
N LEU A 29 -1.50 4.08 -2.22
CA LEU A 29 -0.76 3.04 -2.94
C LEU A 29 -0.91 3.15 -4.46
N ARG A 30 -2.10 3.52 -4.95
CA ARG A 30 -2.31 3.80 -6.38
C ARG A 30 -1.54 5.01 -6.87
N GLY A 31 -1.44 6.07 -6.07
CA GLY A 31 -0.62 7.24 -6.40
C GLY A 31 0.87 6.92 -6.54
N LEU A 32 1.34 5.86 -5.87
CA LEU A 32 2.72 5.37 -5.97
C LEU A 32 2.93 4.30 -7.04
N CYS A 33 1.90 3.93 -7.81
CA CYS A 33 1.99 2.82 -8.75
C CYS A 33 2.94 3.16 -9.92
N PRO A 34 4.07 2.43 -10.09
CA PRO A 34 5.07 2.74 -11.10
C PRO A 34 4.70 2.20 -12.50
N CYS A 35 3.54 1.55 -12.65
CA CYS A 35 3.19 0.89 -13.91
C CYS A 35 2.98 1.92 -15.03
N PRO A 36 3.28 1.57 -16.30
CA PRO A 36 3.12 2.48 -17.43
C PRO A 36 1.72 3.09 -17.53
N LYS A 37 0.67 2.38 -17.14
CA LYS A 37 -0.70 2.90 -17.16
C LYS A 37 -0.92 4.06 -16.18
N CYS A 38 -0.19 4.07 -15.06
CA CYS A 38 -0.27 5.10 -14.03
C CYS A 38 0.77 6.21 -14.23
N THR A 39 1.92 5.90 -14.83
CA THR A 39 3.02 6.87 -15.04
C THR A 39 2.98 7.56 -16.40
N ALA A 40 2.41 6.93 -17.43
CA ALA A 40 2.20 7.54 -18.75
C ALA A 40 0.99 8.46 -18.73
N GLY A 41 0.97 9.42 -17.79
CA GLY A 41 -0.02 10.49 -17.73
C GLY A 41 -0.32 11.01 -19.14
N CYS A 42 -1.61 11.16 -19.43
CA CYS A 42 -2.16 11.51 -20.73
C CYS A 42 -1.35 12.55 -21.52
#